data_AF-A0A821IT51-F1
#
_entry.id   AF-A0A821IT51-F1
#
_cell.length_a   1.000
_cell.length_b   1.000
_cell.length_c   1.000
_cell.angle_alpha   90.00
_cell.angle_beta   90.00
_cell.angle_gamma   90.00
#
_symmetry.space_group_name_H-M   'P 1'
#
loop_
_entity.id
_entity.type
_entity.pdbx_description
1 polymer ?
#
loop_
_entity_poly.entity_id
_entity_poly.type
_entity_poly.pdbx_seq_one_letter_code
_entity_poly.pdbx_strand_id
1 'polypeptide(L)'
;MPTNFQVFRGQGLSIEDFEKMKKTKGGLMSFNNFLSTSRSREISFKKFALPATKNPNSVGILFVMNIDTAICMKSSTPFAEVSKVSFFKGKEEEILFTTHTIFRINRIERIEDKHTDRLWQVNLTLAGNQDDDFNKLTSRLREELNVVGTGWSRLGEVLIKLGDFEKAEHLYQILLEKASTDKQRSGYNLQLGTVYYRMGEYSKALSSYEQSLEIRKIALPPNHHDLATSYLNIGVVYDNMREYSKALSSYERSL
;
A
#
# COMPACT_ATOMS: atom_id res chain seq x y z
N MET A 1 10.25 -8.37 -23.16
CA MET A 1 11.29 -7.69 -22.37
C MET A 1 12.09 -8.76 -21.63
N PRO A 2 13.42 -8.64 -21.48
CA PRO A 2 14.21 -9.59 -20.71
C PRO A 2 13.72 -9.66 -19.26
N THR A 3 13.89 -10.83 -18.63
CA THR A 3 13.46 -11.12 -17.25
C THR A 3 14.06 -10.15 -16.24
N ASN A 4 15.28 -9.69 -16.52
CA ASN A 4 15.99 -8.66 -15.77
C ASN A 4 16.47 -7.56 -16.72
N PHE A 5 16.46 -6.31 -16.26
CA PHE A 5 17.07 -5.20 -16.99
C PHE A 5 17.72 -4.17 -16.08
N GLN A 6 18.58 -3.34 -16.66
CA GLN A 6 19.23 -2.23 -15.97
C GLN A 6 18.72 -0.89 -16.46
N VAL A 7 18.56 0.04 -15.52
CA VAL A 7 18.35 1.45 -15.79
C VAL A 7 19.32 2.29 -14.97
N PHE A 8 19.62 3.47 -15.47
CA PHE A 8 20.65 4.35 -14.97
C PHE A 8 20.07 5.72 -14.67
N ARG A 9 20.50 6.34 -13.59
CA ARG A 9 20.17 7.73 -13.28
C ARG A 9 21.40 8.46 -12.80
N GLY A 10 21.77 9.54 -13.49
CA GLY A 10 22.76 10.47 -12.98
C GLY A 10 22.10 11.59 -12.20
N GLN A 11 22.71 12.02 -11.09
CA GLN A 11 22.29 13.22 -10.37
C GLN A 11 23.42 13.80 -9.52
N GLY A 12 23.28 15.07 -9.17
CA GLY A 12 24.06 15.66 -8.09
C GLY A 12 23.44 15.36 -6.73
N LEU A 13 24.28 15.24 -5.72
CA LEU A 13 23.86 15.19 -4.32
C LEU A 13 24.80 16.07 -3.49
N SER A 14 24.28 16.76 -2.48
CA SER A 14 25.14 17.53 -1.56
C SER A 14 26.16 16.60 -0.91
N ILE A 15 27.36 17.11 -0.59
CA ILE A 15 28.39 16.31 0.08
C ILE A 15 27.86 15.76 1.41
N GLU A 16 27.09 16.54 2.15
CA GLU A 16 26.49 16.13 3.42
C GLU A 16 25.50 14.96 3.25
N ASP A 17 24.57 15.06 2.30
CA ASP A 17 23.58 14.00 2.05
C ASP A 17 24.25 12.75 1.49
N PHE A 18 25.32 12.91 0.71
CA PHE A 18 26.11 11.78 0.23
C PHE A 18 26.79 11.02 1.36
N GLU A 19 27.41 11.72 2.32
CA GLU A 19 28.02 11.07 3.49
C GLU A 19 26.98 10.40 4.39
N LYS A 20 25.75 10.93 4.47
CA LYS A 20 24.63 10.22 5.11
C LYS A 20 24.27 8.94 4.34
N MET A 21 24.12 9.01 3.03
CA MET A 21 23.79 7.85 2.18
C MET A 21 24.86 6.74 2.23
N LYS A 22 26.15 7.09 2.35
CA LYS A 22 27.21 6.08 2.51
C LYS A 22 27.04 5.24 3.78
N LYS A 23 26.53 5.84 4.86
CA LYS A 23 26.27 5.16 6.13
C LYS A 23 25.04 4.25 6.06
N THR A 24 24.17 4.42 5.07
CA THR A 24 22.96 3.61 4.86
C THR A 24 23.18 2.47 3.85
N LYS A 25 24.43 2.07 3.58
CA LYS A 25 24.71 0.89 2.75
C LYS A 25 24.02 -0.34 3.33
N GLY A 26 23.34 -1.11 2.49
CA GLY A 26 22.50 -2.22 2.90
C GLY A 26 21.08 -1.79 3.30
N GLY A 27 20.79 -0.51 3.46
CA GLY A 27 19.45 0.00 3.75
C GLY A 27 18.56 0.15 2.50
N LEU A 28 17.36 0.69 2.72
CA LEU A 28 16.37 0.98 1.69
C LEU A 28 16.38 2.46 1.33
N MET A 29 16.10 2.75 0.06
CA MET A 29 16.01 4.10 -0.49
C MET A 29 14.77 4.21 -1.38
N SER A 30 13.98 5.27 -1.18
CA SER A 30 12.90 5.66 -2.10
C SER A 30 13.29 6.94 -2.84
N PHE A 31 12.61 7.20 -3.95
CA PHE A 31 12.74 8.45 -4.68
C PHE A 31 11.40 9.19 -4.64
N ASN A 32 11.38 10.39 -4.07
CA ASN A 32 10.15 11.15 -3.82
C ASN A 32 9.49 11.76 -5.07
N ASN A 33 10.05 11.56 -6.27
CA ASN A 33 9.56 12.07 -7.55
C ASN A 33 9.54 10.96 -8.61
N PHE A 34 8.84 11.17 -9.74
CA PHE A 34 8.97 10.30 -10.91
C PHE A 34 10.45 10.07 -11.21
N LEU A 35 10.85 8.81 -11.09
CA LEU A 35 12.23 8.42 -11.31
C LEU A 35 12.45 8.33 -12.81
N SER A 36 12.77 9.46 -13.44
CA SER A 36 13.34 9.48 -14.78
C SER A 36 14.65 8.69 -14.76
N THR A 37 14.68 7.60 -15.52
CA THR A 37 15.82 6.71 -15.68
C THR A 37 16.04 6.36 -17.14
N SER A 38 17.30 6.12 -17.47
CA SER A 38 17.77 5.80 -18.81
C SER A 38 18.12 4.33 -18.95
N ARG A 39 17.87 3.70 -20.11
CA ARG A 39 18.60 2.47 -20.48
C ARG A 39 20.05 2.71 -20.89
N SER A 40 20.42 3.97 -21.16
CA SER A 40 21.78 4.37 -21.53
C SER A 40 22.59 4.85 -20.33
N ARG A 41 23.56 4.04 -19.92
CA ARG A 41 24.54 4.43 -18.89
C ARG A 41 25.27 5.73 -19.27
N GLU A 42 25.61 5.88 -20.55
CA GLU A 42 26.37 7.01 -21.04
C GLU A 42 25.61 8.33 -20.90
N ILE A 43 24.31 8.34 -21.24
CA ILE A 43 23.48 9.55 -21.11
C ILE A 43 23.39 9.95 -19.64
N SER A 44 22.99 9.02 -18.77
CA SER A 44 22.91 9.25 -17.32
C SER A 44 24.23 9.75 -16.73
N PHE A 45 25.36 9.16 -17.13
CA PHE A 45 26.67 9.56 -16.65
C PHE A 45 27.10 10.94 -17.18
N LYS A 46 27.18 11.11 -18.51
CA LYS A 46 27.78 12.31 -19.13
C LYS A 46 26.90 13.54 -19.03
N LYS A 47 25.57 13.39 -18.99
CA LYS A 47 24.63 14.53 -18.99
C LYS A 47 24.21 14.97 -17.59
N PHE A 48 24.30 14.09 -16.60
CA PHE A 48 23.78 14.38 -15.26
C PHE A 48 24.80 14.14 -14.15
N ALA A 49 25.38 12.94 -14.03
CA ALA A 49 26.31 12.62 -12.94
C ALA A 49 27.62 13.44 -13.04
N LEU A 50 28.28 13.43 -14.19
CA LEU A 50 29.55 14.14 -14.39
C LEU A 50 29.39 15.66 -14.27
N PRO A 51 28.40 16.32 -14.91
CA PRO A 51 28.23 17.77 -14.76
C PRO A 51 27.93 18.22 -13.34
N ALA A 52 27.34 17.37 -12.49
CA ALA A 52 27.06 17.71 -11.10
C ALA A 52 28.33 17.96 -10.26
N THR A 53 29.49 17.46 -10.68
CA THR A 53 30.76 17.76 -9.97
C THR A 53 31.24 19.18 -10.22
N LYS A 54 30.68 19.92 -11.19
CA LYS A 54 31.02 21.34 -11.40
C LYS A 54 30.63 22.20 -10.20
N ASN A 55 29.59 21.84 -9.47
CA ASN A 55 29.26 22.48 -8.20
C ASN A 55 30.20 21.93 -7.11
N PRO A 56 31.00 22.78 -6.43
CA PRO A 56 31.98 22.33 -5.44
C PRO A 56 31.35 21.68 -4.21
N ASN A 57 30.08 21.98 -3.91
CA ASN A 57 29.38 21.48 -2.73
C ASN A 57 28.58 20.18 -2.98
N SER A 58 28.74 19.57 -4.15
CA SER A 58 28.07 18.33 -4.51
C SER A 58 29.02 17.25 -5.02
N VAL A 59 28.58 16.01 -4.96
CA VAL A 59 29.18 14.88 -5.66
C VAL A 59 28.30 14.49 -6.85
N GLY A 60 28.91 13.93 -7.88
CA GLY A 60 28.20 13.32 -9.00
C GLY A 60 27.94 11.85 -8.71
N ILE A 61 26.68 11.43 -8.80
CA ILE A 61 26.27 10.05 -8.54
C ILE A 61 25.65 9.45 -9.79
N LEU A 62 26.12 8.26 -10.15
CA LEU A 62 25.48 7.37 -11.11
C LEU A 62 24.81 6.23 -10.35
N PHE A 63 23.49 6.27 -10.24
CA PHE A 63 22.70 5.13 -9.80
C PHE A 63 22.60 4.10 -10.92
N VAL A 64 22.93 2.86 -10.60
CA VAL A 64 22.78 1.69 -11.47
C VAL A 64 21.73 0.80 -10.83
N MET A 65 20.56 0.71 -11.45
CA MET A 65 19.40 0.02 -10.87
C MET A 65 19.14 -1.28 -11.62
N ASN A 66 19.21 -2.38 -10.89
CA ASN A 66 18.85 -3.70 -11.39
C ASN A 66 17.37 -3.98 -11.12
N ILE A 67 16.62 -4.21 -12.19
CA ILE A 67 15.17 -4.45 -12.17
C ILE A 67 14.92 -5.91 -12.54
N ASP A 68 14.38 -6.66 -11.59
CA ASP A 68 13.81 -7.98 -11.84
C ASP A 68 12.31 -7.83 -12.09
N THR A 69 11.89 -8.18 -13.30
CA THR A 69 10.49 -8.02 -13.73
C THR A 69 9.55 -9.01 -13.04
N ALA A 70 10.06 -10.13 -12.50
CA ALA A 70 9.27 -11.05 -11.71
C ALA A 70 8.87 -10.44 -10.36
N ILE A 71 9.69 -9.55 -9.80
CA ILE A 71 9.32 -8.75 -8.63
C ILE A 71 8.17 -7.81 -9.01
N CYS A 72 8.28 -7.10 -10.13
CA CYS A 72 7.29 -6.12 -10.57
C CYS A 72 5.91 -6.74 -10.80
N MET A 73 5.86 -7.95 -11.38
CA MET A 73 4.60 -8.70 -11.58
C MET A 73 3.93 -9.12 -10.25
N LYS A 74 4.71 -9.31 -9.18
CA LYS A 74 4.22 -9.71 -7.85
C LYS A 74 3.95 -8.53 -6.91
N SER A 75 4.69 -7.43 -7.06
CA SER A 75 4.63 -6.24 -6.19
C SER A 75 3.71 -5.13 -6.73
N SER A 76 3.13 -5.32 -7.94
CA SER A 76 2.32 -4.31 -8.62
C SER A 76 3.04 -2.98 -8.87
N THR A 77 4.37 -2.94 -8.85
CA THR A 77 5.14 -1.71 -9.10
C THR A 77 5.00 -1.33 -10.58
N PRO A 78 4.24 -0.28 -10.93
CA PRO A 78 4.06 0.11 -12.32
C PRO A 78 5.33 0.84 -12.79
N PHE A 79 5.79 0.49 -13.98
CA PHE A 79 6.74 1.29 -14.72
C PHE A 79 6.24 1.49 -16.16
N ALA A 80 6.62 2.60 -16.77
CA ALA A 80 6.22 2.95 -18.13
C ALA A 80 7.46 3.29 -18.96
N GLU A 81 7.52 2.76 -20.17
CA GLU A 81 8.46 3.24 -21.19
C GLU A 81 7.90 4.50 -21.83
N VAL A 82 8.68 5.58 -21.82
CA VAL A 82 8.25 6.90 -22.30
C VAL A 82 9.13 7.44 -23.43
N SER A 83 9.80 6.55 -24.15
CA SER A 83 10.70 6.87 -25.27
C SER A 83 10.11 7.80 -26.34
N LYS A 84 8.78 7.77 -26.54
CA LYS A 84 8.06 8.66 -27.48
C LYS A 84 7.94 10.11 -27.03
N VAL A 85 7.98 10.36 -25.72
CA VAL A 85 7.82 11.69 -25.10
C VAL A 85 9.06 12.15 -24.35
N SER A 86 10.13 11.33 -24.31
CA SER A 86 11.39 11.66 -23.66
C SER A 86 12.02 12.91 -24.28
N PHE A 87 12.82 13.63 -23.50
CA PHE A 87 13.59 14.78 -24.01
C PHE A 87 14.56 14.36 -25.13
N PHE A 88 15.04 13.12 -25.10
CA PHE A 88 15.94 12.52 -26.07
C PHE A 88 15.20 11.64 -27.09
N LYS A 89 14.08 12.14 -27.64
CA LYS A 89 13.21 11.40 -28.59
C LYS A 89 14.00 10.58 -29.61
N GLY A 90 13.76 9.27 -29.64
CA GLY A 90 14.38 8.33 -30.58
C GLY A 90 15.87 8.03 -30.35
N LYS A 91 16.48 8.60 -29.31
CA LYS A 91 17.89 8.38 -28.94
C LYS A 91 18.06 7.66 -27.60
N GLU A 92 16.98 7.51 -26.85
CA GLU A 92 16.99 6.91 -25.52
C GLU A 92 15.66 6.24 -25.19
N GLU A 93 15.76 5.05 -24.62
CA GLU A 93 14.67 4.39 -23.90
C GLU A 93 14.66 4.88 -22.46
N GLU A 94 13.68 5.71 -22.13
CA GLU A 94 13.45 6.24 -20.80
C GLU A 94 12.37 5.40 -20.09
N ILE A 95 12.67 4.97 -18.86
CA ILE A 95 11.74 4.22 -18.00
C ILE A 95 11.37 5.08 -16.80
N LEU A 96 10.07 5.23 -16.56
CA LEU A 96 9.53 5.89 -15.38
C LEU A 96 9.01 4.86 -14.39
N PHE A 97 9.36 5.04 -13.13
CA PHE A 97 8.79 4.30 -12.00
C PHE A 97 7.83 5.19 -11.22
N THR A 98 6.83 4.57 -10.60
CA THR A 98 5.99 5.28 -9.62
C THR A 98 6.80 5.74 -8.40
N THR A 99 6.32 6.81 -7.76
CA THR A 99 6.95 7.50 -6.62
C THR A 99 7.18 6.60 -5.40
N HIS A 100 6.47 5.49 -5.29
CA HIS A 100 6.56 4.58 -4.15
C HIS A 100 7.53 3.41 -4.38
N THR A 101 8.37 3.50 -5.42
CA THR A 101 9.35 2.45 -5.72
C THR A 101 10.52 2.51 -4.74
N ILE A 102 10.77 1.40 -4.04
CA ILE A 102 11.84 1.27 -3.04
C ILE A 102 12.97 0.40 -3.61
N PHE A 103 14.20 0.81 -3.37
CA PHE A 103 15.41 0.11 -3.79
C PHE A 103 16.30 -0.21 -2.60
N ARG A 104 16.97 -1.35 -2.63
CA ARG A 104 18.06 -1.68 -1.70
C ARG A 104 19.38 -1.09 -2.19
N ILE A 105 20.10 -0.42 -1.29
CA ILE A 105 21.44 0.10 -1.56
C ILE A 105 22.45 -1.04 -1.40
N ASN A 106 23.03 -1.52 -2.49
CA ASN A 106 23.98 -2.63 -2.46
C ASN A 106 25.42 -2.14 -2.25
N ARG A 107 26.02 -1.60 -3.31
CA ARG A 107 27.44 -1.23 -3.35
C ARG A 107 27.58 0.22 -3.77
N ILE A 108 28.40 0.95 -3.03
CA ILE A 108 28.78 2.34 -3.32
C ILE A 108 30.28 2.34 -3.63
N GLU A 109 30.65 2.85 -4.80
CA GLU A 109 32.02 2.79 -5.31
C GLU A 109 32.40 4.12 -5.90
N ARG A 110 33.67 4.52 -5.75
CA ARG A 110 34.18 5.69 -6.46
C ARG A 110 34.37 5.33 -7.93
N ILE A 111 33.98 6.23 -8.82
CA ILE A 111 34.30 6.14 -10.26
C ILE A 111 35.59 6.92 -10.46
N GLU A 112 36.59 6.27 -11.04
CA GLU A 112 37.84 6.95 -11.41
C GLU A 112 37.59 7.85 -12.62
N ASP A 113 37.96 9.12 -12.49
CA ASP A 113 37.93 10.10 -13.57
C ASP A 113 39.18 10.98 -13.49
N LYS A 114 39.66 11.41 -14.66
CA LYS A 114 40.91 12.19 -14.77
C LYS A 114 40.79 13.60 -14.22
N HIS A 115 39.57 14.13 -14.08
CA HIS A 115 39.31 15.53 -13.77
C HIS A 115 38.64 15.72 -12.41
N THR A 116 38.12 14.66 -11.78
CA THR A 116 37.44 14.76 -10.48
C THR A 116 37.48 13.45 -9.71
N ASP A 117 37.59 13.55 -8.39
CA ASP A 117 37.50 12.45 -7.43
C ASP A 117 36.12 12.35 -6.74
N ARG A 118 35.18 13.24 -7.11
CA ARG A 118 33.83 13.36 -6.53
C ARG A 118 32.76 12.60 -7.31
N LEU A 119 33.14 11.54 -8.03
CA LEU A 119 32.21 10.68 -8.77
C LEU A 119 32.02 9.34 -8.11
N TRP A 120 30.76 8.92 -8.05
CA TRP A 120 30.37 7.70 -7.35
C TRP A 120 29.34 6.91 -8.13
N GLN A 121 29.46 5.59 -8.09
CA GLN A 121 28.48 4.63 -8.57
C GLN A 121 27.74 4.03 -7.38
N VAL A 122 26.41 4.00 -7.45
CA VAL A 122 25.56 3.39 -6.43
C VAL A 122 24.72 2.30 -7.09
N ASN A 123 25.02 1.05 -6.77
CA ASN A 123 24.28 -0.10 -7.26
C ASN A 123 23.04 -0.32 -6.40
N LEU A 124 21.89 -0.35 -7.05
CA LEU A 124 20.57 -0.51 -6.46
C LEU A 124 19.90 -1.78 -7.00
N THR A 125 19.11 -2.45 -6.18
CA THR A 125 18.21 -3.52 -6.62
C THR A 125 16.79 -3.14 -6.21
N LEU A 126 15.82 -3.36 -7.10
CA LEU A 126 14.41 -3.17 -6.79
C LEU A 126 14.02 -4.05 -5.59
N ALA A 127 13.53 -3.44 -4.52
CA ALA A 127 13.05 -4.16 -3.35
C ALA A 127 11.65 -4.75 -3.63
N GLY A 128 11.41 -5.97 -3.15
CA GLY A 128 10.17 -6.70 -3.35
C GLY A 128 9.81 -7.56 -2.13
N ASN A 129 8.81 -8.42 -2.26
CA ASN A 129 8.31 -9.24 -1.14
C ASN A 129 9.33 -10.26 -0.59
N GLN A 130 10.43 -10.50 -1.30
CA GLN A 130 11.55 -11.34 -0.85
C GLN A 130 12.58 -10.58 0.00
N ASP A 131 12.42 -9.26 0.17
CA ASP A 131 13.34 -8.41 0.92
C ASP A 131 12.83 -8.19 2.35
N ASP A 132 13.60 -8.66 3.35
CA ASP A 132 13.17 -8.70 4.76
C ASP A 132 12.93 -7.31 5.37
N ASP A 133 13.80 -6.34 5.10
CA ASP A 133 13.60 -5.00 5.67
C ASP A 133 12.46 -4.27 4.95
N PHE A 134 12.27 -4.53 3.66
CA PHE A 134 11.12 -4.00 2.92
C PHE A 134 9.81 -4.58 3.48
N ASN A 135 9.79 -5.87 3.81
CA ASN A 135 8.66 -6.51 4.47
C ASN A 135 8.42 -5.92 5.86
N LYS A 136 9.47 -5.74 6.68
CA LYS A 136 9.35 -5.09 8.01
C LYS A 136 8.84 -3.67 7.90
N LEU A 137 9.37 -2.87 6.98
CA LEU A 137 8.92 -1.50 6.72
C LEU A 137 7.46 -1.48 6.28
N THR A 138 7.08 -2.37 5.35
CA THR A 138 5.69 -2.47 4.87
C THR A 138 4.76 -2.92 5.98
N SER A 139 5.17 -3.86 6.85
CA SER A 139 4.40 -4.28 8.02
C SER A 139 4.27 -3.16 9.05
N ARG A 140 5.35 -2.42 9.35
CA ARG A 140 5.29 -1.27 10.25
C ARG A 140 4.45 -0.14 9.69
N LEU A 141 4.57 0.19 8.41
CA LEU A 141 3.69 1.15 7.75
C LEU A 141 2.25 0.66 7.79
N ARG A 142 2.00 -0.64 7.58
CA ARG A 142 0.66 -1.20 7.78
C ARG A 142 0.21 -1.10 9.23
N GLU A 143 1.07 -1.26 10.23
CA GLU A 143 0.76 -1.12 11.66
C GLU A 143 0.50 0.34 12.05
N GLU A 144 1.35 1.28 11.61
CA GLU A 144 1.22 2.73 11.83
C GLU A 144 0.00 3.30 11.11
N LEU A 145 -0.27 2.83 9.88
CA LEU A 145 -1.50 3.14 9.16
C LEU A 145 -2.69 2.33 9.69
N ASN A 146 -2.45 1.18 10.34
CA ASN A 146 -3.44 0.45 11.14
C ASN A 146 -3.53 1.07 12.53
N VAL A 147 -4.04 2.30 12.55
CA VAL A 147 -5.11 2.58 13.50
C VAL A 147 -6.31 1.71 13.09
N VAL A 148 -6.27 0.47 13.58
CA VAL A 148 -7.29 -0.56 13.59
C VAL A 148 -8.70 -0.02 13.28
N GLY A 149 -9.28 -0.47 12.17
CA GLY A 149 -10.72 -0.36 11.92
C GLY A 149 -11.25 0.99 11.44
N THR A 150 -10.42 1.96 11.05
CA THR A 150 -10.94 3.25 10.55
C THR A 150 -10.86 3.42 9.03
N GLY A 151 -9.71 3.22 8.38
CA GLY A 151 -9.60 3.47 6.93
C GLY A 151 -10.49 2.57 6.06
N TRP A 152 -10.31 1.25 6.18
CA TRP A 152 -11.07 0.28 5.40
C TRP A 152 -12.54 0.19 5.85
N SER A 153 -12.83 0.29 7.14
CA SER A 153 -14.22 0.35 7.60
C SER A 153 -14.93 1.60 7.13
N ARG A 154 -14.25 2.77 7.11
CA ARG A 154 -14.80 4.01 6.53
C ARG A 154 -15.01 3.88 5.03
N LEU A 155 -14.09 3.23 4.31
CA LEU A 155 -14.31 2.94 2.89
C LEU A 155 -15.56 2.07 2.71
N GLY A 156 -15.71 1.01 3.50
CA GLY A 156 -16.91 0.17 3.49
C GLY A 156 -18.19 0.97 3.79
N GLU A 157 -18.18 1.84 4.80
CA GLU A 157 -19.31 2.73 5.13
C GLU A 157 -19.62 3.71 3.98
N VAL A 158 -18.61 4.24 3.31
CA VAL A 158 -18.79 5.11 2.13
C VAL A 158 -19.36 4.31 0.96
N LEU A 159 -18.87 3.10 0.71
CA LEU A 159 -19.42 2.21 -0.33
C LEU A 159 -20.91 1.90 -0.07
N ILE A 160 -21.28 1.60 1.18
CA ILE A 160 -22.68 1.42 1.59
C ILE A 160 -23.50 2.70 1.30
N LYS A 161 -22.98 3.88 1.65
CA LYS A 161 -23.67 5.16 1.40
C LYS A 161 -23.81 5.49 -0.08
N LEU A 162 -22.87 5.06 -0.91
CA LEU A 162 -22.90 5.22 -2.36
C LEU A 162 -23.77 4.16 -3.06
N GLY A 163 -24.21 3.12 -2.34
CA GLY A 163 -24.98 2.00 -2.90
C GLY A 163 -24.14 0.93 -3.59
N ASP A 164 -22.81 0.97 -3.46
CA ASP A 164 -21.89 -0.01 -4.05
C ASP A 164 -21.73 -1.22 -3.11
N PHE A 165 -22.82 -1.97 -2.96
CA PHE A 165 -22.95 -3.02 -1.94
C PHE A 165 -22.05 -4.24 -2.23
N GLU A 166 -21.85 -4.60 -3.49
CA GLU A 166 -20.97 -5.73 -3.87
C GLU A 166 -19.52 -5.49 -3.43
N LYS A 167 -19.00 -4.26 -3.63
CA LYS A 167 -17.66 -3.92 -3.15
C LYS A 167 -17.58 -3.83 -1.63
N ALA A 168 -18.64 -3.34 -0.98
CA ALA A 168 -18.71 -3.30 0.47
C ALA A 168 -18.70 -4.73 1.06
N GLU A 169 -19.48 -5.66 0.48
CA GLU A 169 -19.50 -7.07 0.86
C GLU A 169 -18.10 -7.69 0.74
N HIS A 170 -17.50 -7.58 -0.44
CA HIS A 170 -16.18 -8.16 -0.70
C HIS A 170 -15.12 -7.62 0.28
N LEU A 171 -15.15 -6.31 0.55
CA LEU A 171 -14.25 -5.68 1.50
C LEU A 171 -14.44 -6.23 2.92
N TYR A 172 -15.67 -6.28 3.42
CA TYR A 172 -15.91 -6.76 4.78
C TYR A 172 -15.68 -8.27 4.94
N GLN A 173 -15.85 -9.08 3.89
CA GLN A 173 -15.43 -10.49 3.90
C GLN A 173 -13.91 -10.64 4.09
N ILE A 174 -13.11 -9.88 3.33
CA ILE A 174 -11.64 -9.86 3.49
C ILE A 174 -11.24 -9.38 4.89
N LEU A 175 -11.92 -8.36 5.42
CA LEU A 175 -11.65 -7.84 6.76
C LEU A 175 -12.02 -8.86 7.85
N LEU A 176 -13.09 -9.61 7.66
CA LEU A 176 -13.53 -10.68 8.57
C LEU A 176 -12.53 -11.83 8.62
N GLU A 177 -12.03 -12.28 7.46
CA GLU A 177 -10.98 -13.32 7.37
C GLU A 177 -9.68 -12.90 8.08
N LYS A 178 -9.36 -11.60 8.03
CA LYS A 178 -8.15 -11.03 8.64
C LYS A 178 -8.34 -10.57 10.07
N ALA A 179 -9.53 -10.71 10.65
CA ALA A 179 -9.82 -10.24 11.99
C ALA A 179 -9.04 -11.05 13.03
N SER A 180 -8.22 -10.36 13.81
CA SER A 180 -7.40 -10.95 14.88
C SER A 180 -8.08 -10.93 16.25
N THR A 181 -9.14 -10.14 16.40
CA THR A 181 -9.88 -9.98 17.65
C THR A 181 -11.37 -10.22 17.45
N ASP A 182 -12.03 -10.68 18.50
CA ASP A 182 -13.48 -10.88 18.50
C ASP A 182 -14.24 -9.55 18.35
N LYS A 183 -13.71 -8.46 18.93
CA LYS A 183 -14.25 -7.11 18.72
C LYS A 183 -14.29 -6.73 17.23
N GLN A 184 -13.22 -7.01 16.48
CA GLN A 184 -13.19 -6.78 15.03
C GLN A 184 -14.18 -7.68 14.29
N ARG A 185 -14.20 -8.98 14.59
CA ARG A 185 -15.15 -9.93 13.96
C ARG A 185 -16.59 -9.47 14.16
N SER A 186 -16.94 -9.07 15.38
CA SER A 186 -18.26 -8.51 15.69
C SER A 186 -18.56 -7.25 14.86
N GLY A 187 -17.62 -6.31 14.77
CA GLY A 187 -17.77 -5.09 13.98
C GLY A 187 -17.97 -5.36 12.49
N TYR A 188 -17.17 -6.24 11.89
CA TYR A 188 -17.29 -6.58 10.47
C TYR A 188 -18.56 -7.37 10.15
N ASN A 189 -18.97 -8.29 11.03
CA ASN A 189 -20.25 -8.98 10.90
C ASN A 189 -21.45 -8.02 10.98
N LEU A 190 -21.39 -6.98 11.83
CA LEU A 190 -22.42 -5.94 11.87
C LEU A 190 -22.51 -5.17 10.53
N GLN A 191 -21.36 -4.86 9.94
CA GLN A 191 -21.32 -4.15 8.66
C GLN A 191 -21.79 -5.04 7.49
N LEU A 192 -21.38 -6.32 7.44
CA LEU A 192 -21.91 -7.29 6.47
C LEU A 192 -23.42 -7.44 6.59
N GLY A 193 -23.95 -7.53 7.81
CA GLY A 193 -25.40 -7.55 8.02
C GLY A 193 -26.10 -6.33 7.41
N THR A 194 -25.48 -5.15 7.52
CA THR A 194 -25.99 -3.90 6.94
C THR A 194 -25.91 -3.91 5.41
N VAL A 195 -24.84 -4.43 4.84
CA VAL A 195 -24.69 -4.60 3.37
C VAL A 195 -25.79 -5.52 2.84
N TYR A 196 -25.94 -6.72 3.41
CA TYR A 196 -26.95 -7.67 2.98
C TYR A 196 -28.38 -7.14 3.15
N TYR A 197 -28.66 -6.43 4.25
CA TYR A 197 -29.94 -5.78 4.45
C TYR A 197 -30.24 -4.76 3.34
N ARG A 198 -29.26 -3.94 2.96
CA ARG A 198 -29.41 -2.96 1.87
C ARG A 198 -29.57 -3.60 0.49
N MET A 199 -29.05 -4.81 0.30
CA MET A 199 -29.25 -5.63 -0.91
C MET A 199 -30.60 -6.37 -0.92
N GLY A 200 -31.35 -6.36 0.19
CA GLY A 200 -32.59 -7.14 0.35
C GLY A 200 -32.34 -8.62 0.66
N GLU A 201 -31.10 -9.02 0.94
CA GLU A 201 -30.72 -10.38 1.30
C GLU A 201 -30.93 -10.65 2.79
N TYR A 202 -32.18 -10.59 3.24
CA TYR A 202 -32.54 -10.59 4.66
C TYR A 202 -32.03 -11.80 5.45
N SER A 203 -32.01 -13.01 4.85
CA SER A 203 -31.49 -14.20 5.52
C SER A 203 -29.98 -14.11 5.80
N LYS A 204 -29.19 -13.56 4.87
CA LYS A 204 -27.76 -13.33 5.11
C LYS A 204 -27.55 -12.21 6.12
N ALA A 205 -28.37 -11.16 6.06
CA ALA A 205 -28.34 -10.06 7.03
C ALA A 205 -28.55 -10.56 8.47
N LEU A 206 -29.57 -11.39 8.70
CA LEU A 206 -29.83 -12.03 10.00
C LEU A 206 -28.63 -12.85 10.46
N SER A 207 -28.11 -13.73 9.60
CA SER A 207 -26.95 -14.57 9.96
C SER A 207 -25.74 -13.74 10.40
N SER A 208 -25.41 -12.68 9.67
CA SER A 208 -24.30 -11.79 10.03
C SER A 208 -24.58 -11.00 11.33
N TYR A 209 -25.80 -10.48 11.52
CA TYR A 209 -26.15 -9.78 12.76
C TYR A 209 -26.15 -10.71 13.98
N GLU A 210 -26.61 -11.95 13.84
CA GLU A 210 -26.58 -12.96 14.90
C GLU A 210 -25.14 -13.35 15.27
N GLN A 211 -24.26 -13.56 14.30
CA GLN A 211 -22.83 -13.79 14.58
C GLN A 211 -22.19 -12.61 15.34
N SER A 212 -22.54 -11.37 14.97
CA SER A 212 -22.06 -10.18 15.68
C SER A 212 -22.59 -10.12 17.12
N LEU A 213 -23.86 -10.46 17.31
CA LEU A 213 -24.54 -10.48 18.61
C LEU A 213 -23.96 -11.54 19.55
N GLU A 214 -23.72 -12.76 19.07
CA GLU A 214 -23.16 -13.84 19.91
C GLU A 214 -21.77 -13.48 20.43
N ILE A 215 -20.93 -12.89 19.59
CA ILE A 215 -19.62 -12.40 20.02
C ILE A 215 -19.77 -11.29 21.09
N ARG A 216 -20.71 -10.35 20.89
CA ARG A 216 -20.97 -9.27 21.84
C ARG A 216 -21.48 -9.78 23.17
N LYS A 217 -22.34 -10.79 23.19
CA LYS A 217 -22.86 -11.40 24.43
C LYS A 217 -21.76 -12.02 25.28
N ILE A 218 -20.73 -12.58 24.65
CA ILE A 218 -19.57 -13.16 25.35
C ILE A 218 -18.65 -12.04 25.86
N ALA A 219 -18.46 -10.99 25.08
CA ALA A 219 -17.45 -9.96 25.36
C ALA A 219 -17.95 -8.79 26.22
N LEU A 220 -19.27 -8.55 26.31
CA LEU A 220 -19.86 -7.35 26.89
C LEU A 220 -20.86 -7.67 28.01
N PRO A 221 -21.03 -6.76 28.98
CA PRO A 221 -22.06 -6.93 30.01
C PRO A 221 -23.46 -6.88 29.37
N PRO A 222 -24.47 -7.55 29.97
CA PRO A 222 -25.81 -7.67 29.40
C PRO A 222 -26.51 -6.36 29.02
N ASN A 223 -26.18 -5.25 29.70
CA ASN A 223 -26.81 -3.93 29.49
C ASN A 223 -25.97 -3.01 28.56
N HIS A 224 -25.02 -3.56 27.80
CA HIS A 224 -24.17 -2.76 26.92
C HIS A 224 -24.95 -2.31 25.67
N HIS A 225 -24.83 -1.02 25.30
CA HIS A 225 -25.55 -0.42 24.16
C HIS A 225 -25.31 -1.11 22.80
N ASP A 226 -24.14 -1.72 22.60
CA ASP A 226 -23.86 -2.52 21.40
C ASP A 226 -24.77 -3.76 21.27
N LEU A 227 -25.22 -4.36 22.37
CA LEU A 227 -26.20 -5.46 22.34
C LEU A 227 -27.55 -4.95 21.86
N ALA A 228 -27.99 -3.80 22.39
CA ALA A 228 -29.22 -3.14 21.96
C ALA A 228 -29.19 -2.81 20.45
N THR A 229 -28.05 -2.32 19.95
CA THR A 229 -27.86 -2.03 18.52
C THR A 229 -27.98 -3.29 17.67
N SER A 230 -27.40 -4.41 18.11
CA SER A 230 -27.52 -5.70 17.41
C SER A 230 -28.97 -6.20 17.37
N TYR A 231 -29.70 -6.13 18.49
CA TYR A 231 -31.11 -6.51 18.55
C TYR A 231 -32.01 -5.60 17.70
N LEU A 232 -31.75 -4.29 17.69
CA LEU A 232 -32.47 -3.33 16.85
C LEU A 232 -32.32 -3.69 15.37
N ASN A 233 -31.09 -3.96 14.92
CA ASN A 233 -30.84 -4.34 13.53
C ASN A 233 -31.55 -5.65 13.14
N ILE A 234 -31.50 -6.67 14.01
CA ILE A 234 -32.24 -7.93 13.80
C ILE A 234 -33.75 -7.68 13.72
N GLY A 235 -34.30 -6.85 14.62
CA GLY A 235 -35.71 -6.47 14.61
C GLY A 235 -36.12 -5.79 13.31
N VAL A 236 -35.30 -4.86 12.80
CA VAL A 236 -35.51 -4.21 11.50
C VAL A 236 -35.54 -5.22 10.36
N VAL A 237 -34.65 -6.23 10.36
CA VAL A 237 -34.69 -7.26 9.31
C VAL A 237 -35.99 -8.07 9.38
N TYR A 238 -36.41 -8.52 10.57
CA TYR A 238 -37.67 -9.25 10.73
C TYR A 238 -38.90 -8.41 10.34
N ASP A 239 -38.92 -7.13 10.65
CA ASP A 239 -40.02 -6.23 10.26
C ASP A 239 -40.14 -6.12 8.74
N ASN A 240 -39.02 -5.97 8.03
CA ASN A 240 -39.00 -5.95 6.56
C ASN A 240 -39.42 -7.31 5.94
N MET A 241 -39.19 -8.42 6.67
CA MET A 241 -39.69 -9.74 6.31
C MET A 241 -41.17 -9.97 6.69
N ARG A 242 -41.82 -9.01 7.35
CA ARG A 242 -43.19 -9.11 7.91
C ARG A 242 -43.35 -10.17 9.00
N GLU A 243 -42.24 -10.51 9.66
CA GLU A 243 -42.17 -11.43 10.79
C GLU A 243 -42.37 -10.66 12.11
N TYR A 244 -43.53 -10.01 12.23
CA TYR A 244 -43.77 -8.99 13.26
C TYR A 244 -43.58 -9.48 14.69
N SER A 245 -43.93 -10.73 14.99
CA SER A 245 -43.72 -11.31 16.33
C SER A 245 -42.23 -11.40 16.70
N LYS A 246 -41.37 -11.74 15.72
CA LYS A 246 -39.91 -11.81 15.93
C LYS A 246 -39.30 -10.40 15.99
N ALA A 247 -39.81 -9.48 15.17
CA ALA A 247 -39.41 -8.08 15.20
C ALA A 247 -39.70 -7.45 16.58
N LEU A 248 -40.93 -7.60 17.10
CA LEU A 248 -41.31 -7.12 18.41
C LEU A 248 -40.40 -7.67 19.51
N SER A 249 -40.18 -9.00 19.54
CA SER A 249 -39.31 -9.61 20.55
C SER A 249 -37.87 -9.08 20.48
N SER A 250 -37.38 -8.74 19.28
CA SER A 250 -36.05 -8.16 19.11
C SER A 250 -36.01 -6.71 19.59
N TYR A 251 -37.03 -5.91 19.28
CA TYR A 251 -37.12 -4.53 19.75
C TYR A 251 -37.25 -4.44 21.27
N GLU A 252 -38.02 -5.33 21.91
CA GLU A 252 -38.11 -5.41 23.37
C GLU A 252 -36.75 -5.69 24.03
N ARG A 253 -35.91 -6.51 23.40
CA ARG A 253 -34.54 -6.79 23.87
C ARG A 253 -33.56 -5.65 23.61
N SER A 254 -33.92 -4.67 22.79
CA SER A 254 -33.09 -3.49 22.52
C SER A 254 -33.33 -2.33 23.49
N LEU A 255 -34.41 -2.38 24.28
CA LEU A 255 -34.77 -1.39 25.30
C LEU A 255 -34.04 -1.66 26.63
#